data_AF-A0A3D0I9W6-F1
#
_entry.id   AF-A0A3D0I9W6-F1
#
_cell.length_a   1.000
_cell.length_b   1.000
_cell.length_c   1.000
_cell.angle_alpha   90.00
_cell.angle_beta   90.00
_cell.angle_gamma   90.00
#
_symmetry.space_group_name_H-M   'P 1'
#
loop_
_entity.id
_entity.type
_entity.pdbx_description
1 polymer ?
#
loop_
_entity_poly.entity_id
_entity_poly.type
_entity_poly.pdbx_seq_one_letter_code
_entity_poly.pdbx_strand_id
1 'polypeptide(L)'
;MENNAANVRLALGDTAGAIALYEHALGLEPSAAVLFNLSHAQGAAIHPDLQEATLIRAQALDAELVGELTELQSGARFGLVVDLPIPVALLRERLAASDAGEAVAADLRAKLAPGRLGQGPLRFPIALGAVAILAVLLAGRGTPTHWCPSCGARRCPRCDGNVGERSTCEACTRLLKRPETADPSLRAARIAELRSREKWRERGARVVGALVPGAAGLLARRPACGLLGAIVLCAALIAAGVGRDAIPDPLAVGAAGRLVLSIAAVVLFLAHAGVSTWALSQRRD
;
A
#
# COMPACT_ATOMS: atom_id res chain seq x y z
N MET A 1 20.43 -16.97 -14.02
CA MET A 1 21.17 -16.56 -12.79
C MET A 1 22.68 -16.68 -12.94
N GLU A 2 23.16 -17.55 -13.82
CA GLU A 2 24.60 -17.82 -13.97
C GLU A 2 25.38 -16.63 -14.51
N ASN A 3 24.79 -15.78 -15.36
CA ASN A 3 25.41 -14.52 -15.80
C ASN A 3 25.89 -13.66 -14.62
N ASN A 4 25.01 -13.36 -13.65
CA ASN A 4 25.40 -12.48 -12.55
C ASN A 4 26.38 -13.18 -11.59
N ALA A 5 26.29 -14.51 -11.45
CA ALA A 5 27.30 -15.28 -10.71
C ALA A 5 28.67 -15.25 -11.42
N ALA A 6 28.69 -15.30 -12.75
CA ALA A 6 29.88 -15.15 -13.57
C ALA A 6 30.47 -13.74 -13.46
N ASN A 7 29.64 -12.69 -13.47
CA ASN A 7 30.06 -11.31 -13.22
C ASN A 7 30.82 -11.18 -11.88
N VAL A 8 30.28 -11.80 -10.82
CA VAL A 8 30.95 -11.84 -9.50
C VAL A 8 32.28 -12.57 -9.55
N ARG A 9 32.35 -13.74 -10.21
CA ARG A 9 33.62 -14.48 -10.36
C ARG A 9 34.67 -13.69 -11.13
N LEU A 10 34.26 -13.03 -12.21
CA LEU A 10 35.15 -12.18 -13.00
C LEU A 10 35.69 -11.02 -12.16
N ALA A 11 34.83 -10.38 -11.36
CA ALA A 11 35.23 -9.30 -10.44
C ALA A 11 36.20 -9.79 -9.34
N LEU A 12 36.11 -11.06 -8.94
CA LEU A 12 37.04 -11.71 -8.01
C LEU A 12 38.34 -12.19 -8.68
N GLY A 13 38.48 -12.04 -10.00
CA GLY A 13 39.65 -12.49 -10.77
C GLY A 13 39.62 -13.96 -11.18
N ASP A 14 38.55 -14.71 -10.88
CA ASP A 14 38.33 -16.08 -11.37
C ASP A 14 37.78 -16.05 -12.80
N THR A 15 38.64 -15.65 -13.75
CA THR A 15 38.28 -15.51 -15.17
C THR A 15 37.83 -16.85 -15.78
N ALA A 16 38.52 -17.95 -15.46
CA ALA A 16 38.17 -19.28 -15.95
C ALA A 16 36.79 -19.74 -15.45
N GLY A 17 36.50 -19.56 -14.15
CA GLY A 17 35.20 -19.87 -13.59
C GLY A 17 34.08 -18.97 -14.12
N ALA A 18 34.37 -17.71 -14.43
CA ALA A 18 33.43 -16.81 -15.08
C ALA A 18 33.09 -17.27 -16.50
N ILE A 19 34.10 -17.58 -17.32
CA ILE A 19 33.93 -18.10 -18.70
C ILE A 19 33.04 -19.34 -18.68
N ALA A 20 33.34 -20.32 -17.83
CA ALA A 20 32.55 -21.55 -17.74
C ALA A 20 31.07 -21.30 -17.38
N LEU A 21 30.80 -20.35 -16.47
CA LEU A 21 29.44 -19.98 -16.11
C LEU A 21 28.71 -19.22 -17.23
N TYR A 22 29.39 -18.35 -17.98
CA TYR A 22 28.78 -17.69 -19.15
C TYR A 22 28.47 -18.68 -20.26
N GLU A 23 29.38 -19.60 -20.56
CA GLU A 23 29.17 -20.66 -21.54
C GLU A 23 27.99 -21.56 -21.17
N HIS A 24 27.89 -21.93 -19.89
CA HIS A 24 26.75 -22.70 -19.39
C HIS A 24 25.44 -21.90 -19.52
N ALA A 25 25.45 -20.60 -19.15
CA ALA A 25 24.29 -19.74 -19.31
C ALA A 25 23.82 -19.65 -20.78
N LEU A 26 24.76 -19.58 -21.73
CA LEU A 26 24.48 -19.59 -23.17
C LEU A 26 23.98 -20.95 -23.68
N GLY A 27 24.34 -22.04 -22.99
CA GLY A 27 23.79 -23.37 -23.26
C GLY A 27 22.32 -23.50 -22.84
N LEU A 28 21.86 -22.69 -21.89
CA LEU A 28 20.46 -22.64 -21.46
C LEU A 28 19.63 -21.73 -22.37
N GLU A 29 20.11 -20.51 -22.64
CA GLU A 29 19.42 -19.53 -23.46
C GLU A 29 20.43 -18.62 -24.19
N PRO A 30 20.39 -18.56 -25.54
CA PRO A 30 21.20 -17.60 -26.29
C PRO A 30 20.86 -16.15 -25.89
N SER A 31 21.87 -15.36 -25.52
CA SER A 31 21.68 -13.96 -25.10
C SER A 31 22.85 -13.08 -25.53
N ALA A 32 22.54 -11.95 -26.18
CA ALA A 32 23.55 -11.01 -26.67
C ALA A 32 24.31 -10.36 -25.51
N ALA A 33 23.62 -10.02 -24.42
CA ALA A 33 24.24 -9.49 -23.20
C ALA A 33 25.21 -10.49 -22.55
N VAL A 34 24.87 -11.78 -22.53
CA VAL A 34 25.75 -12.82 -21.98
C VAL A 34 26.97 -13.04 -22.89
N LEU A 35 26.79 -13.04 -24.23
CA LEU A 35 27.91 -13.10 -25.18
C LEU A 35 28.83 -11.87 -25.04
N PHE A 36 28.27 -10.67 -24.86
CA PHE A 36 29.03 -9.46 -24.60
C PHE A 36 29.90 -9.61 -23.34
N ASN A 37 29.31 -10.06 -22.22
CA ASN A 37 30.04 -10.32 -20.98
C ASN A 37 31.11 -11.40 -21.14
N LEU A 38 30.81 -12.48 -21.87
CA LEU A 38 31.78 -13.55 -22.16
C LEU A 38 32.97 -13.02 -22.96
N SER A 39 32.75 -12.17 -23.97
CA SER A 39 33.83 -11.56 -24.75
C SER A 39 34.78 -10.75 -23.85
N HIS A 40 34.25 -10.04 -22.86
CA HIS A 40 35.06 -9.33 -21.88
C HIS A 40 35.83 -10.27 -20.95
N ALA A 41 35.21 -11.36 -20.50
CA ALA A 41 35.88 -12.37 -19.68
C ALA A 41 37.06 -13.03 -20.45
N GLN A 42 36.87 -13.31 -21.74
CA GLN A 42 37.90 -13.84 -22.63
C GLN A 42 39.02 -12.82 -22.89
N GLY A 43 38.69 -11.54 -23.04
CA GLY A 43 39.68 -10.46 -23.11
C GLY A 43 40.51 -10.35 -21.83
N ALA A 44 39.87 -10.46 -20.66
CA ALA A 44 40.56 -10.51 -19.37
C ALA A 44 41.47 -11.74 -19.21
N ALA A 45 41.13 -12.86 -19.87
CA ALA A 45 41.95 -14.07 -19.95
C ALA A 45 43.03 -14.02 -21.06
N ILE A 46 43.15 -12.90 -21.79
CA ILE A 46 44.13 -12.70 -22.87
C ILE A 46 43.91 -13.71 -24.03
N HIS A 47 42.64 -13.90 -24.40
CA HIS A 47 42.21 -14.69 -25.56
C HIS A 47 41.59 -13.79 -26.64
N PRO A 48 42.38 -12.96 -27.34
CA PRO A 48 41.86 -11.93 -28.25
C PRO A 48 41.04 -12.51 -29.41
N ASP A 49 41.45 -13.65 -29.97
CA ASP A 49 40.74 -14.30 -31.09
C ASP A 49 39.34 -14.76 -30.67
N LEU A 50 39.21 -15.31 -29.46
CA LEU A 50 37.92 -15.75 -28.91
C LEU A 50 37.05 -14.55 -28.56
N GLN A 51 37.65 -13.51 -27.98
CA GLN A 51 36.94 -12.27 -27.66
C GLN A 51 36.29 -11.65 -28.91
N GLU A 52 37.05 -11.48 -29.99
CA GLU A 52 36.54 -10.90 -31.23
C GLU A 52 35.42 -11.77 -31.84
N ALA A 53 35.65 -13.08 -31.95
CA ALA A 53 34.64 -14.01 -32.46
C ALA A 53 33.34 -13.99 -31.63
N THR A 54 33.46 -13.93 -30.30
CA THR A 54 32.31 -13.89 -29.39
C THR A 54 31.57 -12.56 -29.50
N LEU A 55 32.27 -11.44 -29.64
CA LEU A 55 31.66 -10.12 -29.81
C LEU A 55 30.91 -10.02 -31.14
N ILE A 56 31.48 -10.55 -32.23
CA ILE A 56 30.79 -10.66 -33.54
C ILE A 56 29.49 -11.48 -33.38
N ARG A 57 29.54 -12.58 -32.63
CA ARG A 57 28.37 -13.40 -32.35
C ARG A 57 27.32 -12.67 -31.51
N ALA A 58 27.75 -11.83 -30.55
CA ALA A 58 26.85 -10.98 -29.77
C ALA A 58 26.12 -9.98 -30.67
N GLN A 59 26.87 -9.28 -31.55
CA GLN A 59 26.32 -8.31 -32.49
C GLN A 59 25.37 -8.95 -33.50
N ALA A 60 25.67 -10.16 -33.96
CA ALA A 60 24.79 -10.92 -34.86
C ALA A 60 23.44 -11.27 -34.22
N LEU A 61 23.40 -11.38 -32.88
CA LEU A 61 22.17 -11.67 -32.14
C LEU A 61 21.38 -10.38 -31.84
N ASP A 62 22.07 -9.32 -31.41
CA ASP A 62 21.45 -8.00 -31.16
C ASP A 62 22.52 -6.88 -31.24
N ALA A 63 22.65 -6.28 -32.42
CA ALA A 63 23.64 -5.23 -32.67
C ALA A 63 23.33 -3.92 -31.95
N GLU A 64 22.05 -3.59 -31.77
CA GLU A 64 21.61 -2.35 -31.12
C GLU A 64 21.98 -2.40 -29.63
N LEU A 65 21.60 -3.48 -28.94
CA LEU A 65 21.96 -3.68 -27.53
C LEU A 65 23.48 -3.67 -27.32
N VAL A 66 24.25 -4.38 -28.15
CA VAL A 66 25.72 -4.38 -28.01
C VAL A 66 26.32 -2.98 -28.23
N GLY A 67 25.74 -2.19 -29.14
CA GLY A 67 26.09 -0.79 -29.34
C GLY A 67 25.88 0.03 -28.05
N GLU A 68 24.68 -0.03 -27.48
CA GLU A 68 24.35 0.67 -26.22
C GLU A 68 25.30 0.27 -25.07
N LEU A 69 25.57 -1.02 -24.92
CA LEU A 69 26.48 -1.53 -23.88
C LEU A 69 27.92 -1.06 -24.08
N THR A 70 28.38 -0.98 -25.33
CA THR A 70 29.72 -0.47 -25.67
C THR A 70 29.84 1.02 -25.37
N GLU A 71 28.80 1.81 -25.67
CA GLU A 71 28.75 3.23 -25.33
C GLU A 71 28.80 3.44 -23.81
N LEU A 72 28.03 2.68 -23.05
CA LEU A 72 28.05 2.71 -21.58
C LEU A 72 29.44 2.35 -21.01
N GLN A 73 30.12 1.36 -21.61
CA GLN A 73 31.45 0.96 -21.20
C GLN A 73 32.52 2.02 -21.51
N SER A 74 32.38 2.75 -22.61
CA SER A 74 33.34 3.80 -23.02
C SER A 74 33.49 4.91 -21.96
N GLY A 75 32.46 5.11 -21.13
CA GLY A 75 32.50 6.04 -19.99
C GLY A 75 33.01 5.43 -18.68
N ALA A 76 33.13 4.11 -18.58
CA ALA A 76 33.53 3.41 -17.36
C ALA A 76 35.04 3.13 -17.35
N ARG A 77 35.73 3.44 -16.25
CA ARG A 77 37.18 3.19 -16.09
C ARG A 77 37.55 1.70 -15.88
N PHE A 78 36.56 0.83 -15.70
CA PHE A 78 36.76 -0.59 -15.45
C PHE A 78 35.81 -1.40 -16.33
N GLY A 79 36.28 -2.57 -16.82
CA GLY A 79 35.54 -3.46 -17.70
C GLY A 79 34.16 -3.78 -17.15
N LEU A 80 33.16 -3.09 -17.69
CA LEU A 80 31.78 -3.21 -17.25
C LEU A 80 31.18 -4.48 -17.86
N VAL A 81 30.84 -5.43 -17.00
CA VAL A 81 29.91 -6.52 -17.34
C VAL A 81 28.50 -6.11 -16.94
N VAL A 82 27.53 -6.61 -17.68
CA VAL A 82 26.12 -6.25 -17.53
C VAL A 82 25.43 -7.25 -16.61
N ASP A 83 24.78 -6.76 -15.56
CA ASP A 83 23.90 -7.57 -14.74
C ASP A 83 22.55 -7.78 -15.44
N LEU A 84 22.14 -9.04 -15.55
CA LEU A 84 20.80 -9.36 -16.02
C LEU A 84 19.80 -9.22 -14.87
N PRO A 85 18.59 -8.68 -15.13
CA PRO A 85 17.58 -8.54 -14.09
C PRO A 85 17.22 -9.93 -13.54
N ILE A 86 17.29 -10.08 -12.21
CA ILE A 86 16.86 -11.31 -11.56
C ILE A 86 15.33 -11.28 -11.47
N PRO A 87 14.61 -12.28 -12.02
CA PRO A 87 13.16 -12.31 -11.93
C PRO A 87 12.69 -12.25 -10.48
N VAL A 88 11.88 -11.24 -10.16
CA VAL A 88 11.37 -11.02 -8.78
C VAL A 88 10.60 -12.23 -8.26
N ALA A 89 9.92 -12.97 -9.15
CA ALA A 89 9.23 -14.21 -8.82
C ALA A 89 10.20 -15.25 -8.23
N LEU A 90 11.35 -15.44 -8.85
CA LEU A 90 12.36 -16.39 -8.39
C LEU A 90 13.00 -15.96 -7.06
N LEU A 91 13.23 -14.66 -6.88
CA LEU A 91 13.66 -14.12 -5.59
C LEU A 91 12.62 -14.38 -4.49
N ARG A 92 11.34 -14.18 -4.80
CA ARG A 92 10.24 -14.42 -3.87
C ARG A 92 10.13 -15.89 -3.48
N GLU A 93 10.20 -16.80 -4.44
CA GLU A 93 10.16 -18.24 -4.20
C GLU A 93 11.33 -18.69 -3.34
N ARG A 94 12.56 -18.25 -3.68
CA ARG A 94 13.74 -18.56 -2.88
C ARG A 94 13.67 -17.99 -1.48
N LEU A 95 13.23 -16.74 -1.34
CA LEU A 95 13.06 -16.12 -0.03
C LEU A 95 12.04 -16.93 0.78
N ALA A 96 10.86 -17.20 0.21
CA ALA A 96 9.80 -17.97 0.87
C ALA A 96 10.22 -19.40 1.25
N ALA A 97 11.09 -20.04 0.46
CA ALA A 97 11.59 -21.38 0.73
C ALA A 97 12.81 -21.41 1.68
N SER A 98 13.40 -20.25 2.01
CA SER A 98 14.62 -20.16 2.81
C SER A 98 14.35 -19.86 4.28
N ASP A 99 15.21 -20.38 5.16
CA ASP A 99 15.21 -20.02 6.59
C ASP A 99 15.38 -18.51 6.81
N ALA A 100 16.16 -17.85 5.94
CA ALA A 100 16.34 -16.41 5.94
C ALA A 100 15.02 -15.67 5.69
N GLY A 101 14.19 -16.16 4.76
CA GLY A 101 12.88 -15.56 4.51
C GLY A 101 11.90 -15.79 5.64
N GLU A 102 11.92 -16.95 6.29
CA GLU A 102 11.11 -17.19 7.48
C GLU A 102 11.54 -16.28 8.64
N ALA A 103 12.85 -16.04 8.82
CA ALA A 103 13.35 -15.08 9.81
C ALA A 103 12.88 -13.64 9.52
N VAL A 104 12.94 -13.20 8.26
CA VAL A 104 12.43 -11.88 7.85
C VAL A 104 10.90 -11.79 8.06
N ALA A 105 10.17 -12.85 7.69
CA ALA A 105 8.72 -12.91 7.89
C ALA A 105 8.36 -12.88 9.38
N ALA A 106 9.14 -13.56 10.23
CA ALA A 106 8.96 -13.55 11.68
C ALA A 106 9.21 -12.18 12.29
N ASP A 107 10.26 -11.46 11.88
CA ASP A 107 10.54 -10.09 12.32
C ASP A 107 9.41 -9.12 11.94
N LEU A 108 8.95 -9.17 10.68
CA LEU A 108 7.82 -8.37 10.22
C LEU A 108 6.53 -8.68 10.99
N ARG A 109 6.24 -9.97 11.24
CA ARG A 109 5.10 -10.39 12.06
C ARG A 109 5.21 -9.90 13.50
N ALA A 110 6.40 -9.92 14.08
CA ALA A 110 6.63 -9.45 15.45
C ALA A 110 6.38 -7.94 15.58
N LYS A 111 6.73 -7.16 14.54
CA LYS A 111 6.47 -5.71 14.49
C LYS A 111 4.98 -5.39 14.34
N LEU A 112 4.26 -6.13 13.49
CA LEU A 112 2.82 -5.91 13.25
C LEU A 112 1.93 -6.46 14.36
N ALA A 113 2.32 -7.58 14.96
CA ALA A 113 1.54 -8.32 15.94
C ALA A 113 2.44 -8.77 17.11
N PRO A 114 2.79 -7.86 18.04
CA PRO A 114 3.72 -8.18 19.11
C PRO A 114 3.19 -9.31 20.03
N GLY A 115 4.12 -10.06 20.62
CA GLY A 115 3.81 -11.14 21.56
C GLY A 115 3.38 -12.45 20.86
N ARG A 116 2.39 -13.15 21.45
CA ARG A 116 1.96 -14.49 21.00
C ARG A 116 1.33 -14.50 19.61
N LEU A 117 0.83 -13.35 19.14
CA LEU A 117 0.15 -13.21 17.84
C LEU A 117 1.12 -13.27 16.66
N GLY A 118 2.33 -12.71 16.79
CA GLY A 118 3.35 -12.69 15.73
C GLY A 118 4.19 -13.97 15.62
N GLN A 119 4.14 -14.83 16.63
CA GLN A 119 4.92 -16.09 16.70
C GLN A 119 4.55 -17.13 15.64
N GLY A 120 3.45 -16.97 14.90
CA GLY A 120 3.09 -17.90 13.85
C GLY A 120 2.28 -17.24 12.73
N PRO A 121 2.38 -17.76 11.49
CA PRO A 121 1.73 -17.15 10.33
C PRO A 121 0.20 -17.14 10.44
N LEU A 122 -0.38 -18.14 11.11
CA LEU A 122 -1.84 -18.28 11.23
C LEU A 122 -2.43 -17.66 12.51
N ARG A 123 -1.62 -17.34 13.52
CA ARG A 123 -2.16 -16.90 14.82
C ARG A 123 -2.84 -15.54 14.75
N PHE A 124 -2.21 -14.57 14.07
CA PHE A 124 -2.79 -13.26 13.84
C PHE A 124 -4.13 -13.30 13.07
N PRO A 125 -4.23 -13.94 11.88
CA PRO A 125 -5.50 -13.98 11.16
C PRO A 125 -6.59 -14.77 11.91
N ILE A 126 -6.24 -15.85 12.62
CA ILE A 126 -7.20 -16.58 13.46
C ILE A 126 -7.73 -15.70 14.59
N ALA A 127 -6.85 -14.98 15.31
CA ALA A 127 -7.27 -14.09 16.38
C ALA A 127 -8.17 -12.96 15.87
N LEU A 128 -7.81 -12.35 14.73
CA LEU A 128 -8.62 -11.32 14.09
C LEU A 128 -9.99 -11.86 13.65
N GLY A 129 -10.03 -13.06 13.06
CA GLY A 129 -11.25 -13.75 12.68
C GLY A 129 -12.15 -14.05 13.90
N ALA A 130 -11.57 -14.53 15.00
CA ALA A 130 -12.31 -14.80 16.24
C ALA A 130 -12.92 -13.52 16.83
N VAL A 131 -12.18 -12.40 16.85
CA VAL A 131 -12.69 -11.10 17.30
C VAL A 131 -13.82 -10.60 16.40
N ALA A 132 -13.69 -10.75 15.08
CA ALA A 132 -14.73 -10.37 14.13
C ALA A 132 -16.02 -11.18 14.32
N ILE A 133 -15.90 -12.51 14.48
CA ILE A 133 -17.04 -13.39 14.76
C ILE A 133 -17.69 -13.01 16.09
N LEU A 134 -16.90 -12.81 17.15
CA LEU A 134 -17.42 -12.39 18.45
C LEU A 134 -18.15 -11.05 18.36
N ALA A 135 -17.61 -10.08 17.62
CA ALA A 135 -18.24 -8.80 17.39
C ALA A 135 -19.59 -8.93 16.68
N VAL A 136 -19.71 -9.81 15.67
CA VAL A 136 -20.98 -10.10 14.98
C VAL A 136 -21.98 -10.80 15.90
N LEU A 137 -21.54 -11.77 16.70
CA LEU A 137 -22.41 -12.48 17.66
C LEU A 137 -22.93 -11.58 18.79
N LEU A 138 -22.15 -10.55 19.16
CA LEU A 138 -22.52 -9.53 20.12
C LEU A 138 -23.31 -8.38 19.48
N ALA A 139 -23.18 -8.16 18.17
CA ALA A 139 -23.93 -7.15 17.44
C ALA A 139 -25.42 -7.48 17.51
N GLY A 140 -26.19 -6.59 18.16
CA GLY A 140 -27.64 -6.74 18.33
C GLY A 140 -28.10 -7.23 19.70
N ARG A 141 -27.21 -7.70 20.58
CA ARG A 141 -27.59 -8.10 21.96
C ARG A 141 -27.83 -6.92 22.90
N GLY A 142 -27.35 -5.73 22.54
CA GLY A 142 -27.56 -4.49 23.28
C GLY A 142 -28.31 -3.46 22.46
N THR A 143 -29.20 -2.70 23.10
CA THR A 143 -29.69 -1.44 22.55
C THR A 143 -28.62 -0.37 22.82
N PRO A 144 -27.86 0.07 21.81
CA PRO A 144 -26.75 0.99 22.03
C PRO A 144 -27.27 2.32 22.58
N THR A 145 -26.52 2.91 23.50
CA THR A 145 -26.73 4.31 23.88
C THR A 145 -26.52 5.17 22.65
N HIS A 146 -27.53 5.96 22.30
CA HIS A 146 -27.48 6.81 21.13
C HIS A 146 -27.32 8.27 21.55
N TRP A 147 -26.66 9.04 20.69
CA TRP A 147 -26.55 10.48 20.83
C TRP A 147 -27.73 11.13 20.10
N CYS A 148 -28.41 12.07 20.75
CA CYS A 148 -29.42 12.88 20.08
C CYS A 148 -28.74 13.69 18.95
N PRO A 149 -29.19 13.61 17.69
CA PRO A 149 -28.54 14.30 16.58
C PRO A 149 -28.60 15.82 16.72
N SER A 150 -29.67 16.35 17.31
CA SER A 150 -29.88 17.79 17.49
C SER A 150 -28.99 18.36 18.60
N CYS A 151 -29.18 17.94 19.85
CA CYS A 151 -28.45 18.53 20.98
C CYS A 151 -27.13 17.83 21.33
N GLY A 152 -26.96 16.55 20.94
CA GLY A 152 -25.82 15.72 21.34
C GLY A 152 -25.90 15.17 22.76
N ALA A 153 -27.06 15.16 23.42
CA ALA A 153 -27.22 14.47 24.69
C ALA A 153 -27.12 12.93 24.48
N ARG A 154 -26.43 12.22 25.39
CA ARG A 154 -26.44 10.76 25.41
C ARG A 154 -27.76 10.26 26.00
N ARG A 155 -28.43 9.35 25.30
CA ARG A 155 -29.67 8.70 25.77
C ARG A 155 -29.44 7.23 26.04
N CYS A 156 -29.97 6.77 27.17
CA CYS A 156 -30.08 5.35 27.48
C CYS A 156 -31.50 4.89 27.14
N PRO A 157 -31.70 3.98 26.17
CA PRO A 157 -33.03 3.49 25.81
C PRO A 157 -33.77 2.82 26.98
N ARG A 158 -33.07 2.38 28.03
CA ARG A 158 -33.67 1.83 29.26
C ARG A 158 -34.20 2.92 30.20
N CYS A 159 -33.54 4.07 30.28
CA CYS A 159 -33.90 5.14 31.24
C CYS A 159 -34.92 6.13 30.67
N ASP A 160 -34.90 6.35 29.36
CA ASP A 160 -35.51 7.51 28.71
C ASP A 160 -36.92 7.22 28.12
N GLY A 161 -37.47 6.03 28.41
CA GLY A 161 -38.77 5.58 27.94
C GLY A 161 -38.85 5.35 26.42
N ASN A 162 -39.78 4.51 25.98
CA ASN A 162 -39.96 4.13 24.58
C ASN A 162 -40.71 5.22 23.77
N VAL A 163 -40.25 6.47 23.85
CA VAL A 163 -40.92 7.62 23.21
C VAL A 163 -40.56 7.65 21.71
N GLY A 164 -41.59 7.60 20.88
CA GLY A 164 -41.54 7.40 19.43
C GLY A 164 -40.55 8.28 18.65
N GLU A 165 -40.02 7.68 17.58
CA GLU A 165 -38.86 8.08 16.76
C GLU A 165 -37.51 8.01 17.47
N ARG A 166 -36.79 6.92 17.17
CA ARG A 166 -35.62 6.37 17.89
C ARG A 166 -34.34 7.24 17.92
N SER A 167 -34.39 8.52 17.56
CA SER A 167 -33.17 9.33 17.40
C SER A 167 -33.15 10.63 18.20
N THR A 168 -34.27 11.33 18.42
CA THR A 168 -34.27 12.64 19.14
C THR A 168 -34.58 12.49 20.63
N CYS A 169 -33.94 13.29 21.50
CA CYS A 169 -34.31 13.31 22.92
C CYS A 169 -35.67 13.97 23.13
N GLU A 170 -36.34 13.65 24.24
CA GLU A 170 -37.66 14.19 24.55
C GLU A 170 -37.69 15.72 24.52
N ALA A 171 -36.68 16.37 25.10
CA ALA A 171 -36.56 17.83 25.08
C ALA A 171 -36.50 18.39 23.64
N CYS A 172 -35.75 17.76 22.74
CA CYS A 172 -35.70 18.16 21.34
C CYS A 172 -36.98 17.81 20.58
N THR A 173 -37.61 16.67 20.88
CA THR A 173 -38.90 16.28 20.29
C THR A 173 -39.99 17.29 20.65
N ARG A 174 -40.09 17.70 21.91
CA ARG A 174 -41.04 18.76 22.34
C ARG A 174 -40.73 20.08 21.64
N LEU A 175 -39.46 20.51 21.62
CA LEU A 175 -39.04 21.76 21.00
C LEU A 175 -39.30 21.82 19.48
N LEU A 176 -39.09 20.71 18.75
CA LEU A 176 -39.15 20.68 17.29
C LEU A 176 -40.53 20.28 16.77
N LYS A 177 -41.20 19.30 17.40
CA LYS A 177 -42.47 18.73 16.90
C LYS A 177 -43.72 19.20 17.63
N ARG A 178 -43.60 19.77 18.84
CA ARG A 178 -44.73 20.25 19.65
C ARG A 178 -44.58 21.75 19.95
N PRO A 179 -44.56 22.59 18.90
CA PRO A 179 -44.30 24.02 19.01
C PRO A 179 -45.23 24.74 19.99
N GLU A 180 -46.47 24.27 20.14
CA GLU A 180 -47.53 24.82 20.99
C GLU A 180 -47.21 24.79 22.48
N THR A 181 -46.27 23.94 22.92
CA THR A 181 -45.94 23.77 24.34
C THR A 181 -44.79 24.66 24.84
N ALA A 182 -44.13 25.40 23.96
CA ALA A 182 -42.95 26.19 24.28
C ALA A 182 -43.15 27.67 23.94
N ASP A 183 -42.59 28.55 24.79
CA ASP A 183 -42.52 29.99 24.49
C ASP A 183 -41.83 30.21 23.13
N PRO A 184 -42.47 30.92 22.17
CA PRO A 184 -41.92 31.18 20.84
C PRO A 184 -40.53 31.81 20.85
N SER A 185 -40.26 32.72 21.79
CA SER A 185 -39.00 33.46 21.87
C SER A 185 -37.84 32.57 22.30
N LEU A 186 -38.03 31.79 23.39
CA LEU A 186 -37.07 30.82 23.89
C LEU A 186 -36.83 29.70 22.87
N ARG A 187 -37.88 29.29 22.15
CA ARG A 187 -37.79 28.29 21.09
C ARG A 187 -36.93 28.78 19.92
N ALA A 188 -37.17 29.99 19.42
CA ALA A 188 -36.39 30.55 18.33
C ALA A 188 -34.90 30.68 18.71
N ALA A 189 -34.61 31.19 19.90
CA ALA A 189 -33.25 31.29 20.42
C ALA A 189 -32.55 29.92 20.50
N ARG A 190 -33.25 28.91 21.05
CA ARG A 190 -32.68 27.56 21.18
C ARG A 190 -32.47 26.87 19.83
N ILE A 191 -33.38 27.05 18.87
CA ILE A 191 -33.21 26.52 17.51
C ILE A 191 -32.00 27.17 16.83
N ALA A 192 -31.80 28.47 16.99
CA ALA A 192 -30.63 29.17 16.45
C ALA A 192 -29.33 28.63 17.03
N GLU A 193 -29.28 28.37 18.34
CA GLU A 193 -28.13 27.75 19.01
C GLU A 193 -27.86 26.31 18.52
N LEU A 194 -28.90 25.50 18.35
CA LEU A 194 -28.75 24.14 17.82
C LEU A 194 -28.20 24.16 16.38
N ARG A 195 -28.71 25.06 15.52
CA ARG A 195 -28.22 25.23 14.14
C ARG A 195 -26.76 25.69 14.09
N SER A 196 -26.33 26.57 14.99
CA SER A 196 -24.94 27.04 15.02
C SER A 196 -23.98 25.92 15.43
N ARG A 197 -24.37 25.10 16.40
CA ARG A 197 -23.64 23.88 16.81
C ARG A 197 -23.60 22.82 15.72
N GLU A 198 -24.70 22.61 15.01
CA GLU A 198 -24.76 21.66 13.90
C GLU A 198 -23.78 22.06 12.78
N LYS A 199 -23.77 23.34 12.38
CA LYS A 199 -22.80 23.86 11.40
C LYS A 199 -21.35 23.63 11.85
N TRP A 200 -21.05 23.85 13.13
CA TRP A 200 -19.71 23.59 13.68
C TRP A 200 -19.34 22.11 13.65
N ARG A 201 -20.25 21.22 14.06
CA ARG A 201 -20.05 19.76 14.02
C ARG A 201 -19.88 19.26 12.58
N GLU A 202 -20.61 19.82 11.64
CA GLU A 202 -20.51 19.43 10.23
C GLU A 202 -19.16 19.86 9.63
N ARG A 203 -18.70 21.08 9.91
CA ARG A 203 -17.37 21.54 9.52
C ARG A 203 -16.28 20.69 10.16
N GLY A 204 -16.36 20.44 11.47
CA GLY A 204 -15.42 19.57 12.17
C GLY A 204 -15.39 18.15 11.60
N ALA A 205 -16.56 17.57 11.29
CA ALA A 205 -16.64 16.24 10.68
C ALA A 205 -16.01 16.17 9.28
N ARG A 206 -16.15 17.23 8.47
CA ARG A 206 -15.47 17.30 7.16
C ARG A 206 -13.96 17.39 7.31
N VAL A 207 -13.47 18.23 8.22
CA VAL A 207 -12.03 18.38 8.47
C VAL A 207 -11.43 17.07 9.00
N VAL A 208 -12.04 16.49 10.04
CA VAL A 208 -11.57 15.21 10.62
C VAL A 208 -11.70 14.08 9.61
N GLY A 209 -12.79 14.03 8.84
CA GLY A 209 -13.01 13.02 7.80
C GLY A 209 -12.00 13.08 6.66
N ALA A 210 -11.48 14.26 6.33
CA ALA A 210 -10.44 14.45 5.32
C ALA A 210 -9.02 14.17 5.85
N LEU A 211 -8.76 14.42 7.14
CA LEU A 211 -7.43 14.25 7.74
C LEU A 211 -7.18 12.83 8.28
N VAL A 212 -8.22 12.17 8.79
CA VAL A 212 -8.09 10.88 9.47
C VAL A 212 -8.69 9.77 8.58
N PRO A 213 -7.88 8.81 8.11
CA PRO A 213 -8.33 7.71 7.27
C PRO A 213 -9.56 7.00 7.87
N GLY A 214 -10.65 6.97 7.11
CA GLY A 214 -11.88 6.28 7.49
C GLY A 214 -12.77 6.97 8.54
N ALA A 215 -12.36 8.12 9.09
CA ALA A 215 -13.16 8.83 10.08
C ALA A 215 -14.51 9.32 9.53
N ALA A 216 -14.58 9.68 8.24
CA ALA A 216 -15.83 10.07 7.59
C ALA A 216 -16.91 8.98 7.70
N GLY A 217 -16.55 7.71 7.44
CA GLY A 217 -17.47 6.58 7.55
C GLY A 217 -17.89 6.30 8.99
N LEU A 218 -16.97 6.40 9.95
CA LEU A 218 -17.29 6.23 11.38
C LEU A 218 -18.25 7.34 11.88
N LEU A 219 -18.00 8.58 11.49
CA LEU A 219 -18.87 9.74 11.81
C LEU A 219 -20.25 9.64 11.14
N ALA A 220 -20.31 9.03 9.96
CA ALA A 220 -21.55 8.72 9.25
C ALA A 220 -22.24 7.43 9.72
N ARG A 221 -21.68 6.73 10.73
CA ARG A 221 -22.16 5.42 11.22
C ARG A 221 -22.19 4.32 10.15
N ARG A 222 -21.31 4.42 9.14
CA ARG A 222 -21.12 3.44 8.07
C ARG A 222 -19.68 2.91 8.10
N PRO A 223 -19.38 1.92 8.95
CA PRO A 223 -18.00 1.44 9.15
C PRO A 223 -17.40 0.84 7.88
N ALA A 224 -18.20 0.21 7.01
CA ALA A 224 -17.73 -0.32 5.73
C ALA A 224 -17.17 0.78 4.82
N CYS A 225 -17.85 1.94 4.75
CA CYS A 225 -17.38 3.10 4.00
C CYS A 225 -16.12 3.71 4.63
N GLY A 226 -16.03 3.68 5.97
CA GLY A 226 -14.83 4.10 6.70
C GLY A 226 -13.62 3.22 6.37
N LEU A 227 -13.80 1.90 6.39
CA LEU A 227 -12.76 0.94 6.02
C LEU A 227 -12.32 1.12 4.57
N LEU A 228 -13.26 1.23 3.63
CA LEU A 228 -12.96 1.48 2.22
C LEU A 228 -12.17 2.79 2.05
N GLY A 229 -12.63 3.87 2.69
CA GLY A 229 -11.93 5.15 2.65
C GLY A 229 -10.52 5.09 3.22
N ALA A 230 -10.29 4.31 4.28
CA ALA A 230 -8.97 4.09 4.86
C ALA A 230 -8.05 3.29 3.93
N ILE A 231 -8.55 2.20 3.33
CA ILE A 231 -7.79 1.38 2.37
C ILE A 231 -7.36 2.22 1.16
N VAL A 232 -8.29 2.99 0.59
CA VAL A 232 -8.01 3.85 -0.58
C VAL A 232 -6.97 4.91 -0.25
N LEU A 233 -7.03 5.52 0.94
CA LEU A 233 -6.03 6.51 1.37
C LEU A 233 -4.66 5.87 1.61
N CYS A 234 -4.59 4.70 2.25
CA CYS A 234 -3.34 3.97 2.40
C CYS A 234 -2.72 3.63 1.04
N ALA A 235 -3.53 3.17 0.08
CA ALA A 235 -3.07 2.93 -1.29
C ALA A 235 -2.57 4.21 -1.98
N ALA A 236 -3.23 5.35 -1.77
CA ALA A 236 -2.80 6.65 -2.30
C ALA A 236 -1.45 7.09 -1.72
N LEU A 237 -1.24 6.91 -0.41
CA LEU A 237 0.02 7.23 0.26
C LEU A 237 1.17 6.35 -0.23
N ILE A 238 0.91 5.05 -0.40
CA ILE A 238 1.84 4.09 -0.99
C ILE A 238 2.22 4.52 -2.42
N ALA A 239 1.23 4.83 -3.27
CA ALA A 239 1.45 5.26 -4.65
C ALA A 239 2.20 6.61 -4.73
N ALA A 240 1.98 7.52 -3.78
CA ALA A 240 2.71 8.78 -3.67
C ALA A 240 4.17 8.59 -3.20
N GLY A 241 4.54 7.38 -2.77
CA GLY A 241 5.86 7.08 -2.24
C GLY A 241 6.07 7.58 -0.82
N VAL A 242 5.01 7.78 -0.03
CA VAL A 242 5.16 8.00 1.42
C VAL A 242 5.65 6.69 2.03
N GLY A 243 6.94 6.62 2.33
CA GLY A 243 7.63 5.38 2.73
C GLY A 243 8.49 4.74 1.62
N ARG A 244 9.18 5.55 0.80
CA ARG A 244 10.16 5.06 -0.20
C ARG A 244 11.22 4.12 0.37
N ASP A 245 11.48 4.18 1.68
CA ASP A 245 12.39 3.26 2.36
C ASP A 245 11.78 1.85 2.55
N ALA A 246 10.46 1.69 2.42
CA ALA A 246 9.74 0.43 2.61
C ALA A 246 9.39 -0.28 1.28
N ILE A 247 9.49 0.39 0.15
CA ILE A 247 9.17 -0.14 -1.18
C ILE A 247 10.42 0.01 -2.06
N PRO A 248 10.95 -1.07 -2.65
CA PRO A 248 12.20 -1.02 -3.42
C PRO A 248 12.16 0.08 -4.49
N ASP A 249 13.33 0.68 -4.70
CA ASP A 249 13.52 1.95 -5.40
C ASP A 249 12.70 2.02 -6.72
N PRO A 250 11.77 2.98 -6.87
CA PRO A 250 11.00 3.15 -8.09
C PRO A 250 11.87 3.47 -9.32
N LEU A 251 13.18 3.75 -9.14
CA LEU A 251 14.15 3.77 -10.23
C LEU A 251 14.25 2.43 -10.97
N ALA A 252 13.90 1.30 -10.36
CA ALA A 252 13.79 0.01 -11.05
C ALA A 252 12.66 -0.05 -12.11
N VAL A 253 11.68 0.86 -12.04
CA VAL A 253 10.53 0.92 -12.96
C VAL A 253 10.72 2.05 -14.00
N GLY A 254 11.86 2.74 -14.00
CA GLY A 254 12.16 3.84 -14.90
C GLY A 254 11.29 5.08 -14.70
N ALA A 255 11.47 6.09 -15.57
CA ALA A 255 10.69 7.33 -15.51
C ALA A 255 9.18 7.10 -15.72
N ALA A 256 8.82 6.10 -16.54
CA ALA A 256 7.44 5.73 -16.80
C ALA A 256 6.73 5.22 -15.52
N GLY A 257 7.40 4.40 -14.70
CA GLY A 257 6.82 3.91 -13.45
C GLY A 257 6.49 5.02 -12.46
N ARG A 258 7.36 6.04 -12.36
CA ARG A 258 7.10 7.22 -11.52
C ARG A 258 5.88 8.00 -11.98
N LEU A 259 5.69 8.17 -13.30
CA LEU A 259 4.53 8.85 -13.85
C LEU A 259 3.25 8.07 -13.55
N VAL A 260 3.24 6.74 -13.79
CA VAL A 260 2.08 5.87 -13.53
C VAL A 260 1.69 5.90 -12.05
N LEU A 261 2.65 5.76 -11.14
CA LEU A 261 2.40 5.81 -9.70
C LEU A 261 1.87 7.18 -9.24
N SER A 262 2.39 8.27 -9.82
CA SER A 262 1.91 9.63 -9.53
C SER A 262 0.47 9.82 -9.98
N ILE A 263 0.11 9.35 -11.18
CA ILE A 263 -1.27 9.37 -11.69
C ILE A 263 -2.18 8.53 -10.80
N ALA A 264 -1.75 7.31 -10.45
CA ALA A 264 -2.50 6.41 -9.56
C ALA A 264 -2.75 7.06 -8.19
N ALA A 265 -1.75 7.72 -7.61
CA ALA A 265 -1.89 8.44 -6.35
C ALA A 265 -2.99 9.52 -6.43
N VAL A 266 -2.98 10.36 -7.48
CA VAL A 266 -3.99 11.40 -7.69
C VAL A 266 -5.39 10.79 -7.81
N VAL A 267 -5.55 9.74 -8.62
CA VAL A 267 -6.84 9.03 -8.78
C VAL A 267 -7.34 8.48 -7.45
N LEU A 268 -6.46 7.87 -6.66
CA LEU A 268 -6.81 7.30 -5.35
C LEU A 268 -7.16 8.40 -4.32
N PHE A 269 -6.49 9.56 -4.33
CA PHE A 269 -6.86 10.70 -3.49
C PHE A 269 -8.25 11.23 -3.84
N LEU A 270 -8.57 11.34 -5.14
CA LEU A 270 -9.90 11.74 -5.60
C LEU A 270 -10.97 10.72 -5.20
N ALA A 271 -10.67 9.42 -5.32
CA ALA A 271 -11.55 8.35 -4.87
C ALA A 271 -11.79 8.41 -3.36
N HIS A 272 -10.75 8.66 -2.55
CA HIS A 272 -10.89 8.84 -1.11
C HIS A 272 -11.78 10.05 -0.76
N ALA A 273 -11.57 11.17 -1.44
CA ALA A 273 -12.41 12.36 -1.28
C ALA A 273 -13.87 12.07 -1.65
N GLY A 274 -14.12 11.34 -2.74
CA GLY A 274 -15.46 10.92 -3.19
C GLY A 274 -16.15 9.99 -2.19
N VAL A 275 -15.45 8.98 -1.67
CA VAL A 275 -16.00 8.07 -0.63
C VAL A 275 -16.33 8.86 0.64
N SER A 276 -15.48 9.79 1.04
CA SER A 276 -15.66 10.60 2.25
C SER A 276 -16.84 11.58 2.11
N THR A 277 -16.98 12.26 0.97
CA THR A 277 -18.11 13.17 0.72
C THR A 277 -19.42 12.40 0.60
N TRP A 278 -19.44 11.27 -0.11
CA TRP A 278 -20.62 10.41 -0.20
C TRP A 278 -21.05 9.85 1.16
N ALA A 279 -20.10 9.39 1.98
CA ALA A 279 -20.40 8.92 3.33
C ALA A 279 -21.02 10.03 4.20
N LEU A 280 -20.52 11.26 4.09
CA LEU A 280 -21.04 12.40 4.84
C LEU A 280 -22.36 12.94 4.29
N SER A 281 -22.62 12.87 2.97
CA SER A 281 -23.89 13.30 2.40
C SER A 281 -25.05 12.40 2.85
N GLN A 282 -24.80 11.10 2.90
CA GLN A 282 -25.73 10.07 3.39
C GLN A 282 -26.03 10.16 4.89
N ARG A 283 -25.36 11.04 5.64
CA ARG A 283 -25.70 11.35 7.04
C ARG A 283 -26.91 12.27 7.16
N ARG A 284 -27.24 13.01 6.09
CA ARG A 284 -28.34 13.97 6.09
C ARG A 284 -29.72 13.32 5.88
N ASP A 285 -29.72 12.08 5.41
CA ASP A 285 -30.91 11.26 5.17
C ASP A 285 -31.12 10.26 6.32
#